data_AF-A0A1X3GD65-F1
#
_entry.id   AF-A0A1X3GD65-F1
#
_cell.length_a   1.000
_cell.length_b   1.000
_cell.length_c   1.000
_cell.angle_alpha   90.00
_cell.angle_beta   90.00
_cell.angle_gamma   90.00
#
_symmetry.space_group_name_H-M   'P 1'
#
loop_
_entity.id
_entity.type
_entity.pdbx_description
1 polymer ?
#
loop_
_entity_poly.entity_id
_entity_poly.type
_entity_poly.pdbx_seq_one_letter_code
_entity_poly.pdbx_strand_id
1 'polypeptide(L)'
;MMSQFELSSRAALCRQLAREDAANRTVWMAEARSWSLMAAEALRDERGSDEGIVARFFFAFSKLVAAQQDPTNRSAEMMKSRSRTAMPSPSSSPTA
;
A
#
# COMPACT_ATOMS: atom_id res chain seq x y z
N MET A 1 19.41 -23.15 1.51
CA MET A 1 19.10 -21.76 1.91
C MET A 1 17.67 -21.48 1.46
N MET A 2 16.84 -20.79 2.26
CA MET A 2 15.53 -20.36 1.78
C MET A 2 15.71 -19.22 0.77
N SER A 3 14.92 -19.25 -0.30
CA SER A 3 14.98 -18.20 -1.32
C SER A 3 14.50 -16.86 -0.75
N GLN A 4 14.98 -15.74 -1.32
CA GLN A 4 14.49 -14.41 -0.95
C GLN A 4 12.96 -14.30 -1.06
N PHE A 5 12.39 -14.97 -2.06
CA PHE A 5 10.94 -15.02 -2.29
C PHE A 5 10.18 -15.73 -1.16
N GLU A 6 10.66 -16.89 -0.71
CA GLU A 6 10.06 -17.62 0.40
C GLU A 6 10.11 -16.81 1.71
N LEU A 7 11.22 -16.13 1.97
CA LEU A 7 11.37 -15.27 3.15
C LEU A 7 10.45 -14.04 3.06
N SER A 8 10.35 -13.43 1.88
CA SER A 8 9.48 -12.27 1.63
C SER A 8 8.00 -12.62 1.71
N SER A 9 7.60 -13.78 1.20
CA SER A 9 6.21 -14.27 1.27
C SER A 9 5.79 -14.58 2.71
N ARG A 10 6.67 -15.18 3.53
CA ARG A 10 6.44 -15.35 4.97
C ARG A 10 6.26 -14.02 5.68
N ALA A 11 7.13 -13.04 5.40
CA ALA A 11 7.00 -11.70 5.96
C ALA A 11 5.65 -11.05 5.59
N ALA A 12 5.18 -11.24 4.35
CA ALA A 12 3.88 -10.74 3.89
C ALA A 12 2.71 -11.43 4.61
N LEU A 13 2.76 -12.76 4.76
CA LEU A 13 1.75 -13.53 5.49
C LEU A 13 1.65 -13.08 6.95
N CYS A 14 2.77 -12.89 7.63
CA CYS A 14 2.77 -12.38 9.01
C CYS A 14 2.11 -10.99 9.11
N ARG A 15 2.29 -10.09 8.12
CA ARG A 15 1.58 -8.80 8.09
C ARG A 15 0.09 -8.94 7.86
N GLN A 16 -0.35 -9.95 7.11
CA GLN A 16 -1.76 -10.25 6.91
C GLN A 16 -2.38 -10.78 8.21
N LEU A 17 -1.72 -11.74 8.86
CA LEU A 17 -2.15 -12.27 10.17
C LEU A 17 -2.21 -11.18 11.24
N ALA A 18 -1.28 -10.21 11.21
CA ALA A 18 -1.32 -9.05 12.11
C ALA A 18 -2.55 -8.12 11.91
N ARG A 19 -3.20 -8.19 10.74
CA ARG A 19 -4.45 -7.46 10.44
C ARG A 19 -5.68 -8.25 10.88
N GLU A 20 -5.63 -9.58 10.78
CA GLU A 20 -6.74 -10.48 11.11
C GLU A 20 -6.80 -10.77 12.63
N ASP A 21 -5.65 -10.90 13.30
CA ASP A 21 -5.54 -11.17 14.73
C ASP A 21 -4.95 -9.96 15.48
N ALA A 22 -5.84 -9.14 16.04
CA ALA A 22 -5.47 -7.97 16.82
C ALA A 22 -4.80 -8.31 18.17
N ALA A 23 -5.10 -9.46 18.76
CA ALA A 23 -4.57 -9.87 20.06
C ALA A 23 -3.08 -10.21 19.96
N ASN A 24 -2.67 -10.85 18.86
CA ASN A 24 -1.27 -11.22 18.61
C ASN A 24 -0.57 -10.31 17.58
N ARG A 25 -1.15 -9.15 17.29
CA ARG A 25 -0.62 -8.22 16.28
C ARG A 25 0.86 -7.89 16.46
N THR A 26 1.30 -7.69 17.70
CA THR A 26 2.70 -7.36 18.02
C THR A 26 3.64 -8.51 17.70
N VAL A 27 3.24 -9.74 18.01
CA VAL A 27 3.97 -10.97 17.70
C VAL A 27 4.07 -11.15 16.19
N TRP A 28 2.96 -11.04 15.47
CA TRP A 28 2.94 -11.16 14.02
C TRP A 28 3.78 -10.08 13.32
N MET A 29 3.77 -8.84 13.82
CA MET A 29 4.61 -7.77 13.29
C MET A 29 6.11 -7.97 13.61
N ALA A 30 6.45 -8.55 14.76
CA ALA A 30 7.83 -8.89 15.11
C ALA A 30 8.36 -10.01 14.20
N GLU A 31 7.55 -11.04 13.97
CA GLU A 31 7.87 -12.15 13.09
C GLU A 31 8.03 -11.67 11.63
N ALA A 32 7.13 -10.81 11.16
CA ALA A 32 7.26 -10.19 9.84
C ALA A 32 8.57 -9.41 9.67
N ARG A 33 9.07 -8.75 10.73
CA ARG A 33 10.36 -8.03 10.70
C ARG A 33 11.52 -9.01 10.64
N SER A 34 11.49 -10.09 11.43
CA SER A 34 12.52 -11.14 11.41
C SER A 34 12.69 -11.71 9.99
N TRP A 35 11.59 -12.14 9.37
CA TRP A 35 11.61 -12.66 7.99
C TRP A 35 12.07 -11.63 6.96
N SER A 36 11.72 -10.34 7.14
CA SER A 36 12.16 -9.27 6.24
C SER A 36 13.67 -9.03 6.32
N LEU A 37 14.26 -9.12 7.52
CA LEU A 37 15.71 -9.00 7.70
C LEU A 37 16.44 -10.18 7.07
N MET A 38 15.93 -11.40 7.24
CA MET A 38 16.49 -12.58 6.58
C MET A 38 16.39 -12.49 5.05
N ALA A 39 15.28 -11.99 4.51
CA ALA A 39 15.14 -11.77 3.07
C ALA A 39 16.14 -10.73 2.54
N ALA A 40 16.36 -9.64 3.31
CA ALA A 40 17.34 -8.63 2.97
C ALA A 40 18.77 -9.18 3.01
N GLU A 41 19.08 -10.06 3.96
CA GLU A 41 20.40 -10.69 4.04
C GLU A 41 20.60 -11.74 2.93
N ALA A 42 19.56 -12.51 2.59
CA ALA A 42 19.59 -13.43 1.44
C ALA A 42 19.86 -12.68 0.12
N LEU A 43 19.21 -11.53 -0.09
CA LEU A 43 19.47 -10.66 -1.24
C LEU A 43 20.91 -10.14 -1.27
N ARG A 44 21.52 -9.92 -0.10
CA ARG A 44 22.87 -9.39 0.02
C ARG A 44 23.93 -10.43 -0.33
N ASP A 45 23.63 -11.69 -0.09
CA ASP A 45 24.44 -12.86 -0.46
C ASP A 45 24.29 -13.16 -1.97
N GLU A 46 23.08 -13.00 -2.51
CA GLU A 46 22.74 -13.19 -3.94
C GLU A 46 23.14 -12.02 -4.86
N ARG A 47 24.06 -11.12 -4.43
CA ARG A 47 24.55 -9.99 -5.25
C ARG A 47 25.45 -10.40 -6.44
N GLY A 48 25.46 -11.69 -6.80
CA GLY A 48 26.07 -12.23 -8.01
C GLY A 48 25.08 -12.83 -9.03
N SER A 49 23.79 -12.94 -8.72
CA SER A 49 22.81 -13.73 -9.52
C SER A 49 21.52 -12.94 -9.79
N ASP A 50 20.80 -13.31 -10.86
CA ASP A 50 19.60 -12.71 -11.46
C ASP A 50 18.39 -12.37 -10.53
N GLU A 51 18.51 -12.51 -9.21
CA GLU A 51 17.45 -12.22 -8.23
C GLU A 51 16.97 -10.76 -8.22
N GLY A 52 17.79 -9.82 -8.69
CA GLY A 52 17.42 -8.41 -8.78
C GLY A 52 16.19 -8.14 -9.65
N ILE A 53 15.95 -8.99 -10.66
CA ILE A 53 14.78 -8.89 -11.54
C ILE A 53 13.52 -9.40 -10.83
N VAL A 54 13.62 -10.52 -10.11
CA VAL A 54 12.51 -11.11 -9.36
C VAL A 54 12.02 -10.17 -8.26
N ALA A 55 12.95 -9.56 -7.51
CA ALA A 55 12.62 -8.58 -6.48
C ALA A 55 11.89 -7.35 -7.04
N ARG A 56 12.26 -6.88 -8.24
CA ARG A 56 11.60 -5.77 -8.93
C ARG A 56 10.19 -6.13 -9.37
N PHE A 57 9.98 -7.33 -9.93
CA PHE A 57 8.64 -7.79 -10.30
C PHE A 57 7.74 -7.97 -9.08
N PHE A 58 8.25 -8.55 -7.99
CA PHE A 58 7.48 -8.72 -6.77
C PHE A 58 7.09 -7.37 -6.14
N PHE A 59 8.02 -6.41 -6.10
CA PHE A 59 7.74 -5.06 -5.62
C PHE A 59 6.68 -4.35 -6.48
N ALA A 60 6.82 -4.40 -7.80
CA ALA A 60 5.86 -3.80 -8.74
C ALA A 60 4.47 -4.44 -8.60
N PHE A 61 4.39 -5.77 -8.49
CA PHE A 61 3.15 -6.49 -8.29
C PHE A 61 2.50 -6.15 -6.94
N SER A 62 3.27 -6.12 -5.86
CA SER A 62 2.77 -5.74 -4.53
C SER A 62 2.19 -4.33 -4.51
N LYS A 63 2.84 -3.37 -5.21
CA LYS A 63 2.33 -2.01 -5.38
C LYS A 63 1.04 -1.96 -6.17
N LEU A 64 0.93 -2.75 -7.25
CA LEU A 64 -0.29 -2.83 -8.06
C LEU A 64 -1.47 -3.37 -7.26
N VAL A 65 -1.27 -4.47 -6.51
CA VAL A 65 -2.31 -5.06 -5.66
C VAL A 65 -2.76 -4.07 -4.58
N ALA A 66 -1.83 -3.36 -3.94
CA ALA A 66 -2.17 -2.34 -2.95
C ALA A 66 -3.00 -1.18 -3.55
N ALA A 67 -2.70 -0.77 -4.78
CA ALA A 67 -3.46 0.29 -5.47
C ALA A 67 -4.90 -0.13 -5.83
N GLN A 68 -5.16 -1.41 -6.02
CA GLN A 68 -6.51 -1.93 -6.32
C GLN A 68 -7.39 -2.08 -5.07
N GLN A 69 -6.79 -2.12 -3.87
CA GLN A 69 -7.53 -2.29 -2.62
C GLN A 69 -8.14 -1.00 -2.05
N ASP A 70 -7.94 0.15 -2.70
CA ASP A 70 -8.53 1.44 -2.30
C ASP A 70 -9.66 1.94 -3.24
N PRO A 71 -10.82 1.26 -3.34
CA PRO A 71 -11.98 1.83 -4.04
C PRO A 71 -13.09 2.34 -3.10
N THR A 72 -12.89 2.45 -1.78
CA THR A 72 -14.01 2.68 -0.84
C THR A 72 -14.27 4.13 -0.42
N ASN A 73 -13.70 5.16 -1.06
CA ASN A 73 -14.08 6.54 -0.69
C ASN A 73 -14.07 7.62 -1.79
N ARG A 74 -13.80 7.28 -3.07
CA ARG A 74 -13.72 8.33 -4.10
C ARG A 74 -15.04 8.70 -4.78
N SER A 75 -16.05 7.82 -4.71
CA SER A 75 -17.35 8.08 -5.38
C SER A 75 -18.31 8.94 -4.55
N ALA A 76 -18.17 8.99 -3.22
CA ALA A 76 -19.08 9.75 -2.36
C ALA A 76 -18.80 11.27 -2.38
N GLU A 77 -17.56 11.70 -2.60
CA GLU A 77 -17.21 13.13 -2.62
C GLU A 77 -17.50 13.82 -3.95
N MET A 78 -17.42 13.11 -5.08
CA MET A 78 -17.63 13.75 -6.40
C MET A 78 -19.11 14.09 -6.67
N MET A 79 -20.06 13.53 -5.90
CA MET A 79 -21.50 13.78 -6.10
C MET A 79 -22.05 14.91 -5.22
N LYS A 80 -21.32 15.37 -4.19
CA LYS A 80 -21.79 16.44 -3.30
C LYS A 80 -21.47 17.85 -3.79
N SER A 81 -20.53 18.00 -4.73
CA SER A 81 -20.11 19.29 -5.26
C SER A 81 -20.96 19.80 -6.45
N ARG A 82 -21.91 19.00 -6.95
CA ARG A 82 -22.67 19.32 -8.18
C ARG A 82 -24.08 19.87 -7.96
N SER A 83 -24.45 20.26 -6.74
CA SER A 83 -25.80 20.75 -6.39
C SER A 83 -25.88 22.17 -5.85
N ARG A 84 -24.92 23.05 -6.15
CA ARG A 84 -25.07 24.51 -5.94
C ARG A 84 -24.91 25.27 -7.25
N THR A 85 -25.93 25.22 -8.08
CA THR A 85 -26.19 26.24 -9.10
C THR A 85 -27.49 26.94 -8.73
N ALA A 86 -27.40 28.22 -8.37
CA ALA A 86 -28.53 29.14 -8.43
C ALA A 86 -27.99 30.59 -8.58
N MET A 87 -27.95 31.03 -9.85
CA MET A 87 -28.12 32.39 -10.38
C MET A 87 -27.26 33.57 -9.86
N PRO A 88 -26.56 34.29 -10.75
CA PRO A 88 -26.25 35.70 -10.51
C PRO A 88 -27.41 36.57 -11.03
N SER A 89 -27.93 37.46 -10.18
CA SER A 89 -28.76 38.58 -10.62
C SER A 89 -28.14 39.91 -10.16
N PRO A 90 -28.31 40.99 -10.94
CA PRO A 90 -27.43 42.15 -10.95
C PRO A 90 -27.93 43.26 -10.00
N SER A 91 -27.01 44.07 -9.46
CA SER A 91 -27.38 45.29 -8.71
C SER A 91 -26.35 46.40 -8.91
N SER A 92 -26.87 47.50 -9.43
CA SER A 92 -26.29 48.82 -9.74
C SER A 92 -25.90 49.64 -8.50
N SER A 93 -24.75 50.34 -8.57
CA SER A 93 -24.53 51.78 -8.26
C SER A 93 -23.07 52.06 -7.85
N PRO A 94 -22.36 53.00 -8.50
CA PRO A 94 -21.19 53.64 -7.92
C PRO A 94 -21.60 54.95 -7.22
N THR A 95 -21.15 55.15 -5.99
CA THR A 95 -21.18 56.44 -5.29
C THR A 95 -19.74 56.93 -5.16
N ALA A 96 -19.38 57.92 -5.99
CA ALA A 96 -18.43 59.01 -5.76
C ALA A 96 -18.08 59.66 -7.11
#